data_AF-A0AAJ2TPD1-F1
#
_entry.id   AF-A0AAJ2TPD1-F1
#
_cell.length_a   1.000
_cell.length_b   1.000
_cell.length_c   1.000
_cell.angle_alpha   90.00
_cell.angle_beta   90.00
_cell.angle_gamma   90.00
#
_symmetry.space_group_name_H-M   'P 1'
#
loop_
_entity.id
_entity.type
_entity.pdbx_description
1 polymer ?
#
loop_
_entity_poly.entity_id
_entity_poly.type
_entity_poly.pdbx_seq_one_letter_code
_entity_poly.pdbx_strand_id
1 'polypeptide(L)'
;MYKHEQGIPMKIGNNRPLHGGVLAGVVGVLLLAGCQRESEPAPATDAAPAAEATAAGETPATEAPLDLRDVIENNEREVVGISYPAGIDRYPGLARALQDYATSARSDLQQALDGLGNDKPTMPYELSLSFEKLLETPQLVVVSADGSRYTGGAHGEPLVARFVWLPVQQQMLSADKLVADAKGWKAISDFVADQLRERVATRLSGEDMDPAQLQESLRNASRMIADGTGPQADNFSQFQPLTDDKGQITALRFVFPPYQVGPYSDGTQTADVPAAVLLPHVAKDYVELFARG
;
A
#
# COMPACT_ATOMS: atom_id res chain seq x y z
N MET A 1 -14.88 33.54 32.87
CA MET A 1 -16.01 32.72 32.38
C MET A 1 -15.90 32.64 30.87
N TYR A 2 -15.16 31.65 30.36
CA TYR A 2 -15.07 31.36 28.93
C TYR A 2 -15.90 30.10 28.68
N LYS A 3 -16.90 30.22 27.81
CA LYS A 3 -17.80 29.13 27.43
C LYS A 3 -17.06 28.20 26.46
N HIS A 4 -17.04 26.92 26.81
CA HIS A 4 -16.70 25.82 25.91
C HIS A 4 -17.69 25.76 24.75
N GLU A 5 -17.21 25.87 23.51
CA GLU A 5 -17.98 25.47 22.34
C GLU A 5 -17.76 23.98 22.10
N GLN A 6 -18.87 23.25 22.07
CA GLN A 6 -18.93 21.80 21.93
C GLN A 6 -18.86 21.43 20.44
N GLY A 7 -18.04 20.42 20.13
CA GLY A 7 -17.86 19.89 18.78
C GLY A 7 -19.14 19.29 18.18
N ILE A 8 -19.29 19.48 16.87
CA ILE A 8 -20.36 18.89 16.06
C ILE A 8 -19.96 17.47 15.66
N PRO A 9 -20.79 16.43 15.88
CA PRO A 9 -20.45 15.05 15.54
C PRO A 9 -20.60 14.73 14.04
N MET A 10 -19.62 13.98 13.51
CA MET A 10 -19.63 13.39 12.16
C MET A 10 -20.76 12.38 11.98
N LYS A 11 -21.43 12.43 10.82
CA LYS A 11 -22.32 11.35 10.34
C LYS A 11 -21.56 10.47 9.35
N ILE A 12 -21.27 9.23 9.77
CA ILE A 12 -20.76 8.16 8.92
C ILE A 12 -21.97 7.51 8.23
N GLY A 13 -22.00 7.57 6.89
CA GLY A 13 -23.04 6.96 6.07
C GLY A 13 -22.84 5.44 5.97
N ASN A 14 -23.79 4.67 6.51
CA ASN A 14 -23.88 3.22 6.35
C ASN A 14 -24.38 2.86 4.95
N ASN A 15 -23.56 2.22 4.12
CA ASN A 15 -24.03 1.50 2.93
C ASN A 15 -24.26 0.02 3.28
N ARG A 16 -25.53 -0.37 3.46
CA ARG A 16 -25.97 -1.78 3.46
C ARG A 16 -26.54 -2.11 2.08
N PRO A 17 -26.14 -3.21 1.42
CA PRO A 17 -26.84 -3.68 0.23
C PRO A 17 -28.17 -4.34 0.62
N LEU A 18 -29.25 -3.86 0.00
CA LEU A 18 -30.58 -4.45 0.10
C LEU A 18 -30.62 -5.78 -0.66
N HIS A 19 -30.88 -6.88 0.05
CA HIS A 19 -31.37 -8.14 -0.49
C HIS A 19 -32.79 -8.36 0.02
N GLY A 20 -33.66 -8.82 -0.87
CA GLY A 20 -34.90 -9.51 -0.51
C GLY A 20 -36.17 -8.70 -0.70
N GLY A 21 -36.96 -9.10 -1.70
CA GLY A 21 -38.33 -8.64 -1.90
C GLY A 21 -39.09 -9.57 -2.84
N VAL A 22 -39.56 -10.70 -2.31
CA VAL A 22 -40.57 -11.57 -2.93
C VAL A 22 -41.95 -11.11 -2.43
N LEU A 23 -42.90 -10.84 -3.34
CA LEU A 23 -44.37 -10.97 -3.20
C LEU A 23 -45.01 -10.45 -4.51
N ALA A 24 -45.56 -11.27 -5.42
CA ALA A 24 -46.83 -11.99 -5.40
C ALA A 24 -48.07 -11.14 -5.79
N GLY A 25 -48.75 -11.56 -6.89
CA GLY A 25 -50.14 -11.27 -7.24
C GLY A 25 -50.33 -10.47 -8.55
N VAL A 26 -51.32 -10.71 -9.43
CA VAL A 26 -52.46 -11.64 -9.51
C VAL A 26 -52.95 -11.63 -10.98
N VAL A 27 -53.27 -12.83 -11.49
CA VAL A 27 -54.34 -13.23 -12.42
C VAL A 27 -54.73 -12.32 -13.61
N GLY A 28 -54.58 -12.89 -14.81
CA GLY A 28 -55.37 -12.57 -16.01
C GLY A 28 -55.55 -13.82 -16.88
N VAL A 29 -56.69 -14.51 -16.73
CA VAL A 29 -57.08 -15.70 -17.50
C VAL A 29 -57.72 -15.26 -18.82
N LEU A 30 -57.20 -15.77 -19.94
CA LEU A 30 -57.89 -15.80 -21.23
C LEU A 30 -57.84 -17.23 -21.81
N LEU A 31 -59.02 -17.82 -21.91
CA LEU A 31 -59.44 -19.03 -22.65
C LEU A 31 -59.46 -18.69 -24.17
N LEU A 32 -59.28 -19.55 -25.19
CA LEU A 32 -59.41 -20.99 -25.47
C LEU A 32 -58.79 -21.30 -26.86
N ALA A 33 -58.73 -22.61 -27.21
CA ALA A 33 -58.35 -23.27 -28.48
C ALA A 33 -56.84 -23.57 -28.62
N GLY A 34 -56.34 -24.81 -28.70
CA GLY A 34 -56.95 -26.08 -29.09
C GLY A 34 -56.13 -26.66 -30.25
N CYS A 35 -55.17 -27.56 -29.95
CA CYS A 35 -54.80 -28.73 -30.77
C CYS A 35 -53.56 -29.40 -30.20
N GLN A 36 -53.75 -30.64 -29.78
CA GLN A 36 -52.77 -31.54 -29.23
C GLN A 36 -52.09 -32.29 -30.39
N ARG A 37 -50.76 -32.30 -30.44
CA ARG A 37 -50.02 -33.33 -31.18
C ARG A 37 -48.60 -33.48 -30.64
N GLU A 38 -48.41 -34.58 -29.93
CA GLU A 38 -47.11 -35.19 -29.65
C GLU A 38 -46.54 -35.76 -30.96
N SER A 39 -45.27 -35.52 -31.28
CA SER A 39 -44.41 -36.41 -32.09
C SER A 39 -42.95 -35.93 -32.08
N GLU A 40 -42.09 -36.89 -31.74
CA GLU A 40 -40.62 -37.08 -31.79
C GLU A 40 -39.69 -36.23 -32.70
N PRO A 41 -38.37 -36.28 -32.41
CA PRO A 41 -37.35 -35.38 -32.95
C PRO A 41 -36.82 -35.80 -34.33
N ALA A 42 -36.27 -34.85 -35.07
CA ALA A 42 -35.55 -35.05 -36.32
C ALA A 42 -34.34 -34.08 -36.39
N PRO A 43 -33.35 -34.29 -37.27
CA PRO A 43 -32.08 -34.93 -36.96
C PRO A 43 -30.89 -33.96 -37.00
N ALA A 44 -29.76 -34.43 -36.47
CA ALA A 44 -28.46 -33.79 -36.57
C ALA A 44 -28.08 -33.53 -38.05
N THR A 45 -27.57 -32.32 -38.31
CA THR A 45 -26.87 -31.98 -39.56
C THR A 45 -25.46 -31.53 -39.20
N ASP A 46 -24.49 -32.16 -39.85
CA ASP A 46 -23.06 -31.90 -39.74
C ASP A 46 -22.71 -30.41 -39.85
N ALA A 47 -21.99 -29.90 -38.85
CA ALA A 47 -21.28 -28.63 -38.94
C ALA A 47 -19.79 -28.92 -39.12
N ALA A 48 -19.24 -28.46 -40.24
CA ALA A 48 -17.81 -28.44 -40.53
C ALA A 48 -17.02 -27.66 -39.46
N PRO A 49 -15.75 -27.99 -39.19
CA PRO A 49 -15.01 -27.39 -38.09
C PRO A 49 -14.72 -25.91 -38.38
N ALA A 50 -15.21 -25.05 -37.51
CA ALA A 50 -14.81 -23.65 -37.46
C ALA A 50 -13.34 -23.57 -37.05
N ALA A 51 -12.51 -22.97 -37.90
CA ALA A 51 -11.13 -22.65 -37.57
C ALA A 51 -11.09 -21.66 -36.40
N GLU A 52 -10.47 -22.08 -35.30
CA GLU A 52 -10.07 -21.19 -34.21
C GLU A 52 -9.13 -20.13 -34.75
N ALA A 53 -9.60 -18.89 -34.80
CA ALA A 53 -8.73 -17.74 -34.91
C ALA A 53 -8.02 -17.58 -33.57
N THR A 54 -6.81 -18.13 -33.49
CA THR A 54 -5.84 -17.80 -32.43
C THR A 54 -5.68 -16.28 -32.39
N ALA A 55 -6.14 -15.67 -31.30
CA ALA A 55 -5.79 -14.30 -30.96
C ALA A 55 -4.27 -14.23 -30.82
N ALA A 56 -3.63 -13.59 -31.79
CA ALA A 56 -2.21 -13.25 -31.70
C ALA A 56 -2.02 -12.40 -30.44
N GLY A 57 -1.20 -12.89 -29.51
CA GLY A 57 -0.80 -12.14 -28.34
C GLY A 57 -0.21 -10.81 -28.78
N GLU A 58 -0.78 -9.72 -28.28
CA GLU A 58 -0.19 -8.40 -28.42
C GLU A 58 1.19 -8.44 -27.76
N THR A 59 2.23 -8.37 -28.60
CA THR A 59 3.58 -8.07 -28.14
C THR A 59 3.50 -6.78 -27.31
N PRO A 60 3.96 -6.75 -26.05
CA PRO A 60 3.94 -5.53 -25.26
C PRO A 60 4.69 -4.46 -26.04
N ALA A 61 4.00 -3.34 -26.33
CA ALA A 61 4.65 -2.19 -26.92
C ALA A 61 5.85 -1.82 -26.05
N THR A 62 7.04 -1.76 -26.65
CA THR A 62 8.23 -1.25 -25.96
C THR A 62 7.94 0.20 -25.61
N GLU A 63 7.64 0.42 -24.34
CA GLU A 63 7.32 1.75 -23.82
C GLU A 63 8.56 2.64 -23.90
N ALA A 64 8.36 3.91 -24.25
CA ALA A 64 9.46 4.86 -24.36
C ALA A 64 10.21 4.96 -23.02
N PRO A 65 11.55 5.11 -23.03
CA PRO A 65 12.32 5.31 -21.81
C PRO A 65 11.78 6.48 -20.99
N LEU A 66 11.51 6.25 -19.71
CA LEU A 66 11.11 7.30 -18.77
C LEU A 66 12.34 8.07 -18.31
N ASP A 67 12.33 9.38 -18.53
CA ASP A 67 13.35 10.31 -18.05
C ASP A 67 12.84 11.02 -16.79
N LEU A 68 13.17 10.46 -15.62
CA LEU A 68 12.81 11.05 -14.33
C LEU A 68 13.81 12.13 -13.96
N ARG A 69 13.31 13.36 -13.85
CA ARG A 69 14.10 14.53 -13.50
C ARG A 69 13.62 15.15 -12.20
N ASP A 70 14.58 15.68 -11.46
CA ASP A 70 14.28 16.45 -10.27
C ASP A 70 13.34 17.62 -10.60
N VAL A 71 12.39 17.85 -9.71
CA VAL A 71 11.40 18.92 -9.78
C VAL A 71 11.70 19.91 -8.68
N ILE A 72 11.83 21.19 -9.05
CA ILE A 72 11.92 22.30 -8.11
C ILE A 72 10.99 23.39 -8.64
N GLU A 73 9.87 23.58 -7.95
CA GLU A 73 8.87 24.60 -8.26
C GLU A 73 8.60 25.40 -6.99
N ASN A 74 8.48 26.72 -7.13
CA ASN A 74 8.24 27.61 -6.00
C ASN A 74 7.45 28.82 -6.48
N ASN A 75 6.26 29.01 -5.91
CA ASN A 75 5.41 30.17 -6.14
C ASN A 75 4.63 30.54 -4.88
N GLU A 76 3.75 31.54 -4.97
CA GLU A 76 3.01 32.04 -3.79
C GLU A 76 1.98 31.05 -3.21
N ARG A 77 1.57 30.03 -3.98
CA ARG A 77 0.57 29.03 -3.58
C ARG A 77 1.20 27.71 -3.17
N GLU A 78 2.33 27.33 -3.76
CA GLU A 78 2.98 26.06 -3.49
C GLU A 78 4.51 26.08 -3.61
N VAL A 79 5.15 25.11 -2.94
CA VAL A 79 6.54 24.72 -3.11
C VAL A 79 6.58 23.21 -3.37
N VAL A 80 7.19 22.80 -4.48
CA VAL A 80 7.33 21.38 -4.85
C VAL A 80 8.80 21.05 -5.04
N GLY A 81 9.29 20.07 -4.27
CA GLY A 81 10.59 19.45 -4.40
C GLY A 81 10.43 17.94 -4.57
N ILE A 82 10.86 17.40 -5.71
CA ILE A 82 10.90 15.95 -5.94
C ILE A 82 12.28 15.59 -6.48
N SER A 83 12.98 14.65 -5.84
CA SER A 83 14.30 14.19 -6.29
C SER A 83 14.31 12.70 -6.61
N TYR A 84 15.02 12.30 -7.67
CA TYR A 84 15.10 10.91 -8.12
C TYR A 84 16.52 10.34 -8.07
N PRO A 85 16.69 9.03 -7.81
CA PRO A 85 18.02 8.43 -7.80
C PRO A 85 18.59 8.32 -9.21
N ALA A 86 19.90 8.58 -9.34
CA ALA A 86 20.60 8.43 -10.60
C ALA A 86 20.60 6.97 -11.10
N GLY A 87 20.48 6.80 -12.42
CA GLY A 87 20.56 5.50 -13.10
C GLY A 87 19.27 4.65 -13.01
N ILE A 88 18.16 5.22 -12.55
CA ILE A 88 16.88 4.52 -12.42
C ILE A 88 16.25 4.16 -13.77
N ASP A 89 16.62 4.89 -14.83
CA ASP A 89 16.27 4.64 -16.24
C ASP A 89 16.68 3.25 -16.73
N ARG A 90 17.67 2.62 -16.08
CA ARG A 90 18.07 1.23 -16.32
C ARG A 90 17.00 0.20 -15.93
N TYR A 91 16.00 0.62 -15.15
CA TYR A 91 14.93 -0.23 -14.64
C TYR A 91 13.56 0.39 -14.99
N PRO A 92 13.08 0.29 -16.25
CA PRO A 92 11.90 1.04 -16.71
C PRO A 92 10.63 0.82 -15.88
N GLY A 93 10.39 -0.42 -15.43
CA GLY A 93 9.23 -0.72 -14.58
C GLY A 93 9.33 -0.14 -13.16
N LEU A 94 10.54 -0.07 -12.60
CA LEU A 94 10.78 0.62 -11.33
C LEU A 94 10.65 2.14 -11.51
N ALA A 95 11.24 2.71 -12.56
CA ALA A 95 11.10 4.12 -12.88
C ALA A 95 9.62 4.52 -13.02
N ARG A 96 8.80 3.68 -13.67
CA ARG A 96 7.36 3.89 -13.73
C ARG A 96 6.72 3.90 -12.35
N ALA A 97 7.02 2.93 -11.50
CA ALA A 97 6.47 2.89 -10.15
C ALA A 97 6.81 4.16 -9.32
N LEU A 98 8.03 4.70 -9.47
CA LEU A 98 8.41 5.96 -8.82
C LEU A 98 7.64 7.15 -9.41
N GLN A 99 7.50 7.19 -10.74
CA GLN A 99 6.73 8.22 -11.44
C GLN A 99 5.27 8.21 -11.00
N ASP A 100 4.65 7.03 -10.93
CA ASP A 100 3.25 6.87 -10.54
C ASP A 100 3.02 7.36 -9.11
N TYR A 101 3.93 7.02 -8.20
CA TYR A 101 3.87 7.50 -6.82
C TYR A 101 4.02 9.03 -6.74
N ALA A 102 5.00 9.60 -7.43
CA ALA A 102 5.21 11.05 -7.48
C ALA A 102 4.01 11.78 -8.11
N THR A 103 3.46 11.22 -9.18
CA THR A 103 2.28 11.75 -9.89
C THR A 103 1.05 11.72 -8.99
N SER A 104 0.85 10.62 -8.26
CA SER A 104 -0.22 10.53 -7.26
C SER A 104 -0.05 11.62 -6.21
N ALA A 105 1.12 11.76 -5.60
CA ALA A 105 1.38 12.79 -4.57
C ALA A 105 1.17 14.22 -5.09
N ARG A 106 1.55 14.49 -6.35
CA ARG A 106 1.30 15.79 -7.02
C ARG A 106 -0.18 16.03 -7.29
N SER A 107 -0.90 15.03 -7.80
CA SER A 107 -2.35 15.12 -8.04
C SER A 107 -3.10 15.46 -6.75
N ASP A 108 -2.65 14.84 -5.67
CA ASP A 108 -3.13 15.01 -4.32
C ASP A 108 -2.88 16.43 -3.78
N LEU A 109 -1.72 17.03 -4.04
CA LEU A 109 -1.45 18.45 -3.77
C LEU A 109 -2.34 19.36 -4.63
N GLN A 110 -2.44 19.07 -5.93
CA GLN A 110 -3.24 19.86 -6.87
C GLN A 110 -4.71 19.89 -6.46
N GLN A 111 -5.28 18.76 -6.04
CA GLN A 111 -6.65 18.69 -5.55
C GLN A 111 -6.89 19.61 -4.36
N ALA A 112 -5.92 19.71 -3.43
CA ALA A 112 -6.00 20.62 -2.30
C ALA A 112 -5.90 22.09 -2.74
N LEU A 113 -5.05 22.41 -3.72
CA LEU A 113 -4.93 23.74 -4.29
C LEU A 113 -6.19 24.18 -5.02
N ASP A 114 -6.82 23.27 -5.78
CA ASP A 114 -8.09 23.51 -6.45
C ASP A 114 -9.21 23.76 -5.44
N GLY A 115 -9.18 23.06 -4.30
CA GLY A 115 -10.10 23.23 -3.18
C GLY A 115 -10.05 24.62 -2.52
N LEU A 116 -8.97 25.39 -2.70
CA LEU A 116 -8.91 26.78 -2.26
C LEU A 116 -9.75 27.72 -3.15
N GLY A 117 -10.03 27.34 -4.40
CA GLY A 117 -10.64 28.24 -5.38
C GLY A 117 -9.82 29.52 -5.57
N ASN A 118 -10.43 30.65 -5.20
CA ASN A 118 -9.81 31.99 -5.27
C ASN A 118 -9.09 32.39 -3.98
N ASP A 119 -9.20 31.60 -2.92
CA ASP A 119 -8.54 31.90 -1.65
C ASP A 119 -7.04 31.64 -1.76
N LYS A 120 -6.26 32.48 -1.08
CA LYS A 120 -4.80 32.32 -0.97
C LYS A 120 -4.49 31.64 0.36
N PRO A 121 -3.67 30.58 0.39
CA PRO A 121 -3.35 29.91 1.64
C PRO A 121 -2.46 30.82 2.49
N THR A 122 -2.58 30.74 3.81
CA THR A 122 -1.79 31.59 4.73
C THR A 122 -0.29 31.31 4.61
N MET A 123 0.06 30.08 4.25
CA MET A 123 1.40 29.63 3.90
C MET A 123 1.29 28.82 2.60
N PRO A 124 2.30 28.81 1.72
CA PRO A 124 2.31 27.94 0.56
C PRO A 124 2.09 26.48 0.98
N TYR A 125 1.30 25.75 0.19
CA TYR A 125 1.27 24.29 0.31
C TYR A 125 2.60 23.70 -0.13
N GLU A 126 2.96 22.53 0.38
CA GLU A 126 4.27 21.94 0.12
C GLU A 126 4.12 20.49 -0.31
N LEU A 127 4.94 20.07 -1.28
CA LEU A 127 5.27 18.68 -1.51
C LEU A 127 6.80 18.56 -1.52
N SER A 128 7.33 17.86 -0.54
CA SER A 128 8.74 17.45 -0.50
C SER A 128 8.79 15.93 -0.59
N LEU A 129 9.47 15.38 -1.59
CA LEU A 129 9.54 13.95 -1.83
C LEU A 129 10.92 13.55 -2.36
N SER A 130 11.66 12.77 -1.57
CA SER A 130 12.96 12.24 -1.98
C SER A 130 12.85 10.76 -2.28
N PHE A 131 13.27 10.36 -3.49
CA PHE A 131 13.53 8.97 -3.81
C PHE A 131 15.02 8.66 -3.65
N GLU A 132 15.36 7.66 -2.84
CA GLU A 132 16.75 7.27 -2.58
C GLU A 132 16.97 5.78 -2.87
N LYS A 133 18.04 5.46 -3.59
CA LYS A 133 18.43 4.07 -3.84
C LYS A 133 19.20 3.53 -2.65
N LEU A 134 18.57 2.63 -1.91
CA LEU A 134 19.09 2.03 -0.68
C LEU A 134 19.96 0.80 -0.94
N LEU A 135 19.65 0.06 -2.01
CA LEU A 135 20.35 -1.16 -2.40
C LEU A 135 20.34 -1.30 -3.92
N GLU A 136 21.46 -1.72 -4.50
CA GLU A 136 21.55 -2.11 -5.90
C GLU A 136 22.49 -3.32 -6.02
N THR A 137 21.92 -4.48 -6.34
CA THR A 137 22.61 -5.72 -6.63
C THR A 137 22.06 -6.32 -7.92
N PRO A 138 22.69 -7.36 -8.50
CA PRO A 138 22.12 -8.04 -9.66
C PRO A 138 20.73 -8.66 -9.41
N GLN A 139 20.37 -8.92 -8.14
CA GLN A 139 19.11 -9.58 -7.77
C GLN A 139 18.05 -8.61 -7.23
N LEU A 140 18.47 -7.46 -6.69
CA LEU A 140 17.60 -6.53 -5.99
C LEU A 140 17.99 -5.07 -6.28
N VAL A 141 16.99 -4.24 -6.57
CA VAL A 141 17.13 -2.79 -6.50
C VAL A 141 16.07 -2.28 -5.53
N VAL A 142 16.49 -1.56 -4.50
CA VAL A 142 15.60 -1.06 -3.46
C VAL A 142 15.66 0.45 -3.45
N VAL A 143 14.50 1.09 -3.58
CA VAL A 143 14.35 2.55 -3.50
C VAL A 143 13.38 2.88 -2.38
N SER A 144 13.73 3.84 -1.52
CA SER A 144 12.73 4.49 -0.66
C SER A 144 12.17 5.73 -1.32
N ALA A 145 10.93 6.06 -0.94
CA ALA A 145 10.40 7.41 -1.05
C ALA A 145 10.08 7.90 0.35
N ASP A 146 10.65 9.02 0.74
CA ASP A 146 10.43 9.64 2.04
C ASP A 146 10.19 11.15 1.83
N GLY A 147 9.20 11.70 2.51
CA GLY A 147 8.79 13.08 2.29
C GLY A 147 7.57 13.50 3.09
N SER A 148 7.00 14.64 2.71
CA SER A 148 5.74 15.11 3.26
C SER A 148 4.95 15.98 2.28
N ARG A 149 3.63 15.99 2.45
CA ARG A 149 2.71 16.89 1.77
C ARG A 149 2.02 17.78 2.80
N TYR A 150 2.21 19.08 2.71
CA TYR A 150 1.53 20.07 3.54
C TYR A 150 0.44 20.78 2.76
N THR A 151 -0.80 20.67 3.21
CA THR A 151 -1.98 21.31 2.58
C THR A 151 -2.77 22.15 3.58
N GLY A 152 -2.06 22.71 4.57
CA GLY A 152 -2.66 23.43 5.71
C GLY A 152 -2.75 22.57 6.98
N GLY A 153 -3.10 23.20 8.10
CA GLY A 153 -3.18 22.53 9.41
C GLY A 153 -1.87 22.58 10.22
N ALA A 154 -1.75 21.67 11.20
CA ALA A 154 -0.67 21.71 12.20
C ALA A 154 0.64 21.06 11.76
N HIS A 155 0.59 20.10 10.83
CA HIS A 155 1.76 19.39 10.31
C HIS A 155 1.47 18.85 8.90
N GLY A 156 2.52 18.44 8.18
CA GLY A 156 2.38 17.74 6.89
C GLY A 156 1.87 16.32 7.06
N GLU A 157 1.30 15.78 5.99
CA GLU A 157 1.07 14.35 5.82
C GLU A 157 2.38 13.67 5.45
N PRO A 158 2.80 12.61 6.17
CA PRO A 158 4.03 11.89 5.86
C PRO A 158 3.86 11.04 4.60
N LEU A 159 4.84 11.11 3.70
CA LEU A 159 4.93 10.24 2.53
C LEU A 159 6.05 9.23 2.78
N VAL A 160 5.70 7.95 2.89
CA VAL A 160 6.66 6.86 3.15
C VAL A 160 6.31 5.68 2.25
N ALA A 161 7.19 5.36 1.31
CA ALA A 161 7.05 4.18 0.47
C ALA A 161 8.38 3.45 0.27
N ARG A 162 8.31 2.13 0.03
CA ARG A 162 9.45 1.27 -0.28
C ARG A 162 9.17 0.51 -1.56
N PHE A 163 10.13 0.52 -2.46
CA PHE A 163 10.06 -0.13 -3.76
C PHE A 163 11.16 -1.18 -3.81
N VAL A 164 10.78 -2.46 -3.78
CA VAL A 164 11.70 -3.58 -3.96
C VAL A 164 11.51 -4.15 -5.36
N TRP A 165 12.49 -3.91 -6.23
CA TRP A 165 12.49 -4.35 -7.61
C TRP A 165 13.39 -5.56 -7.82
N LEU A 166 12.92 -6.51 -8.61
CA LEU A 166 13.64 -7.71 -9.02
C LEU A 166 14.11 -7.54 -10.47
N PRO A 167 15.40 -7.22 -10.74
CA PRO A 167 15.87 -6.89 -12.08
C PRO A 167 15.74 -8.04 -13.08
N VAL A 168 15.97 -9.28 -12.66
CA VAL A 168 15.89 -10.46 -13.52
C VAL A 168 14.45 -10.74 -13.96
N GLN A 169 13.50 -10.58 -13.03
CA GLN A 169 12.08 -10.83 -13.26
C GLN A 169 11.34 -9.61 -13.82
N GLN A 170 11.98 -8.44 -13.86
CA GLN A 170 11.38 -7.16 -14.28
C GLN A 170 10.04 -6.90 -13.56
N GLN A 171 10.02 -7.09 -12.23
CA GLN A 171 8.81 -6.90 -11.43
C GLN A 171 9.09 -6.32 -10.05
N MET A 172 8.08 -5.67 -9.48
CA MET A 172 8.02 -5.34 -8.06
C MET A 172 7.81 -6.61 -7.23
N LEU A 173 8.61 -6.77 -6.19
CA LEU A 173 8.37 -7.71 -5.10
C LEU A 173 7.45 -7.03 -4.08
N SER A 174 6.20 -7.45 -4.03
CA SER A 174 5.21 -6.99 -3.06
C SER A 174 5.11 -7.93 -1.86
N ALA A 175 4.59 -7.44 -0.75
CA ALA A 175 4.44 -8.21 0.48
C ALA A 175 3.61 -9.49 0.23
N ASP A 176 2.46 -9.37 -0.43
CA ASP A 176 1.54 -10.47 -0.74
C ASP A 176 2.18 -11.57 -1.60
N LYS A 177 3.16 -11.23 -2.45
CA LYS A 177 3.94 -12.21 -3.21
C LYS A 177 5.03 -12.85 -2.37
N LEU A 178 5.68 -12.06 -1.50
CA LEU A 178 6.82 -12.48 -0.70
C LEU A 178 6.42 -13.57 0.31
N VAL A 179 5.31 -13.43 1.01
CA VAL A 179 4.86 -14.35 2.07
C VAL A 179 3.67 -15.17 1.61
N ALA A 180 3.80 -16.49 1.66
CA ALA A 180 2.92 -17.41 0.96
C ALA A 180 1.50 -17.53 1.56
N ASP A 181 1.35 -17.34 2.88
CA ASP A 181 0.09 -17.62 3.55
C ASP A 181 -0.14 -16.78 4.82
N ALA A 182 -1.38 -16.85 5.33
CA ALA A 182 -1.80 -16.14 6.54
C ALA A 182 -1.05 -16.58 7.81
N LYS A 183 -0.52 -17.82 7.85
CA LYS A 183 0.28 -18.29 8.99
C LYS A 183 1.62 -17.57 9.02
N GLY A 184 2.22 -17.34 7.86
CA GLY A 184 3.42 -16.52 7.71
C GLY A 184 3.20 -15.08 8.19
N TRP A 185 2.10 -14.45 7.75
CA TRP A 185 1.78 -13.11 8.22
C TRP A 185 1.52 -13.04 9.71
N LYS A 186 0.91 -14.07 10.29
CA LYS A 186 0.77 -14.15 11.75
C LYS A 186 2.12 -14.20 12.46
N ALA A 187 3.05 -15.05 12.00
CA ALA A 187 4.37 -15.17 12.63
C ALA A 187 5.18 -13.86 12.54
N ILE A 188 5.15 -13.21 11.38
CA ILE A 188 5.82 -11.91 11.16
C ILE A 188 5.17 -10.82 12.02
N SER A 189 3.84 -10.77 12.03
CA SER A 189 3.05 -9.82 12.83
C SER A 189 3.36 -9.92 14.31
N ASP A 190 3.31 -11.13 14.88
CA ASP A 190 3.60 -11.35 16.30
C ASP A 190 5.03 -10.88 16.64
N PHE A 191 6.01 -11.28 15.80
CA PHE A 191 7.41 -10.92 16.00
C PHE A 191 7.67 -9.41 15.92
N VAL A 192 7.07 -8.72 14.94
CA VAL A 192 7.19 -7.26 14.79
C VAL A 192 6.50 -6.53 15.93
N ALA A 193 5.28 -6.94 16.30
CA ALA A 193 4.53 -6.32 17.37
C ALA A 193 5.26 -6.40 18.71
N ASP A 194 5.89 -7.54 19.01
CA ASP A 194 6.67 -7.72 20.23
C ASP A 194 7.91 -6.82 20.26
N GLN A 195 8.65 -6.73 19.15
CA GLN A 195 9.77 -5.78 19.04
C GLN A 195 9.34 -4.32 19.27
N LEU A 196 8.22 -3.91 18.65
CA LEU A 196 7.73 -2.53 18.78
C LEU A 196 7.26 -2.24 20.21
N ARG A 197 6.58 -3.19 20.87
CA ARG A 197 6.17 -3.04 22.28
C ARG A 197 7.36 -2.94 23.21
N GLU A 198 8.40 -3.76 23.00
CA GLU A 198 9.63 -3.72 23.79
C GLU A 198 10.35 -2.37 23.64
N ARG A 199 10.44 -1.85 22.40
CA ARG A 199 11.04 -0.53 22.14
C ARG A 199 10.27 0.59 22.82
N VAL A 200 8.94 0.61 22.72
CA VAL A 200 8.11 1.62 23.40
C VAL A 200 8.24 1.50 24.91
N ALA A 201 8.20 0.29 25.47
CA ALA A 201 8.37 0.09 26.91
C ALA A 201 9.73 0.59 27.40
N THR A 202 10.79 0.31 26.64
CA THR A 202 12.14 0.79 26.94
C THR A 202 12.20 2.32 26.92
N ARG A 203 11.66 2.97 25.87
CA ARG A 203 11.62 4.43 25.75
C ARG A 203 10.87 5.07 26.92
N LEU A 204 9.65 4.62 27.18
CA LEU A 204 8.81 5.19 28.25
C LEU A 204 9.37 4.93 29.65
N SER A 205 10.12 3.84 29.86
CA SER A 205 10.78 3.59 31.15
C SER A 205 11.89 4.60 31.49
N GLY A 206 12.40 5.32 30.49
CA GLY A 206 13.37 6.40 30.66
C GLY A 206 12.76 7.79 30.82
N GLU A 207 11.43 7.93 30.71
CA GLU A 207 10.72 9.19 30.85
C GLU A 207 10.30 9.41 32.32
N ASP A 208 10.38 10.66 32.80
CA ASP A 208 9.91 11.02 34.15
C ASP A 208 8.39 11.14 34.14
N MET A 209 7.72 10.01 34.37
CA MET A 209 6.26 9.89 34.37
C MET A 209 5.79 9.29 35.69
N ASP A 210 4.63 9.73 36.17
CA ASP A 210 3.97 9.00 37.24
C ASP A 210 3.49 7.61 36.75
N PRO A 211 3.31 6.63 37.67
CA PRO A 211 2.96 5.26 37.29
C PRO A 211 1.64 5.12 36.51
N ALA A 212 0.67 6.01 36.75
CA ALA A 212 -0.63 5.94 36.09
C ALA A 212 -0.53 6.43 34.64
N GLN A 213 0.21 7.52 34.41
CA GLN A 213 0.51 8.04 33.08
C GLN A 213 1.32 7.03 32.26
N LEU A 214 2.35 6.42 32.85
CA LEU A 214 3.14 5.38 32.18
C LEU A 214 2.25 4.21 31.74
N GLN A 215 1.37 3.73 32.62
CA GLN A 215 0.45 2.64 32.29
C GLN A 215 -0.54 3.02 31.19
N GLU A 216 -1.03 4.25 31.16
CA GLU A 216 -1.89 4.74 30.08
C GLU A 216 -1.15 4.83 28.74
N SER A 217 0.06 5.40 28.73
CA SER A 217 0.92 5.49 27.54
C SER A 217 1.24 4.10 26.97
N LEU A 218 1.60 3.14 27.81
CA LEU A 218 1.85 1.76 27.40
C LEU A 218 0.62 1.08 26.80
N ARG A 219 -0.57 1.30 27.38
CA ARG A 219 -1.84 0.75 26.87
C ARG A 219 -2.20 1.35 25.52
N ASN A 220 -2.06 2.66 25.36
CA ASN A 220 -2.37 3.35 24.11
C ASN A 220 -1.40 2.92 22.99
N ALA A 221 -0.09 2.87 23.28
CA ALA A 221 0.89 2.37 22.33
C ALA A 221 0.64 0.90 21.94
N SER A 222 0.33 0.04 22.93
CA SER A 222 0.04 -1.37 22.65
C SER A 222 -1.17 -1.55 21.73
N ARG A 223 -2.19 -0.69 21.84
CA ARG A 223 -3.36 -0.68 20.95
C ARG A 223 -2.96 -0.27 19.53
N MET A 224 -2.27 0.86 19.36
CA MET A 224 -1.83 1.32 18.04
C MET A 224 -0.92 0.30 17.36
N ILE A 225 0.02 -0.30 18.10
CA ILE A 225 0.87 -1.38 17.56
C ILE A 225 0.01 -2.55 17.12
N ALA A 226 -0.95 -3.01 17.93
CA ALA A 226 -1.81 -4.13 17.55
C ALA A 226 -2.64 -3.85 16.29
N ASP A 227 -3.20 -2.64 16.16
CA ASP A 227 -3.98 -2.23 15.00
C ASP A 227 -3.10 -2.13 13.74
N GLY A 228 -1.94 -1.47 13.85
CA GLY A 228 -1.02 -1.22 12.74
C GLY A 228 -0.17 -2.41 12.31
N THR A 229 -0.10 -3.48 13.12
CA THR A 229 0.68 -4.70 12.82
C THR A 229 -0.19 -5.93 12.64
N GLY A 230 -1.52 -5.80 12.47
CA GLY A 230 -2.39 -6.95 12.19
C GLY A 230 -1.87 -7.82 11.03
N PRO A 231 -2.11 -9.14 11.03
CA PRO A 231 -1.43 -10.10 10.15
C PRO A 231 -1.98 -10.09 8.71
N GLN A 232 -1.84 -8.96 8.03
CA GLN A 232 -2.25 -8.72 6.66
C GLN A 232 -1.07 -8.12 5.89
N ALA A 233 -0.87 -8.54 4.64
CA ALA A 233 0.24 -8.09 3.82
C ALA A 233 0.32 -6.56 3.71
N ASP A 234 -0.82 -5.88 3.63
CA ASP A 234 -0.92 -4.41 3.50
C ASP A 234 -0.28 -3.68 4.68
N ASN A 235 -0.39 -4.21 5.91
CA ASN A 235 0.25 -3.62 7.09
C ASN A 235 1.79 -3.69 7.03
N PHE A 236 2.33 -4.52 6.14
CA PHE A 236 3.74 -4.80 5.95
C PHE A 236 4.20 -4.47 4.52
N SER A 237 3.42 -3.71 3.76
CA SER A 237 3.72 -3.38 2.35
C SER A 237 5.02 -2.58 2.19
N GLN A 238 5.39 -1.83 3.23
CA GLN A 238 6.61 -1.03 3.27
C GLN A 238 7.72 -1.84 3.93
N PHE A 239 8.54 -2.50 3.11
CA PHE A 239 9.68 -3.26 3.59
C PHE A 239 10.94 -3.02 2.75
N GLN A 240 12.08 -3.19 3.41
CA GLN A 240 13.40 -3.03 2.84
C GLN A 240 14.24 -4.27 3.16
N PRO A 241 14.76 -4.99 2.13
CA PRO A 241 15.77 -6.01 2.34
C PRO A 241 17.08 -5.47 2.92
N LEU A 242 17.59 -6.14 3.94
CA LEU A 242 18.95 -5.99 4.44
C LEU A 242 19.76 -7.19 3.97
N THR A 243 20.92 -6.95 3.34
CA THR A 243 21.71 -8.01 2.71
C THR A 243 23.09 -8.18 3.33
N ASP A 244 23.66 -9.37 3.17
CA ASP A 244 25.09 -9.62 3.39
C ASP A 244 25.96 -9.11 2.22
N ASP A 245 27.26 -9.41 2.28
CA ASP A 245 28.26 -9.09 1.26
C ASP A 245 28.05 -9.83 -0.07
N LYS A 246 27.30 -10.93 -0.06
CA LYS A 246 26.91 -11.70 -1.25
C LYS A 246 25.60 -11.22 -1.86
N GLY A 247 24.96 -10.20 -1.26
CA GLY A 247 23.67 -9.67 -1.68
C GLY A 247 22.48 -10.56 -1.30
N GLN A 248 22.66 -11.51 -0.38
CA GLN A 248 21.59 -12.37 0.14
C GLN A 248 20.89 -11.68 1.31
N ILE A 249 19.56 -11.76 1.35
CA ILE A 249 18.73 -11.13 2.37
C ILE A 249 18.96 -11.82 3.72
N THR A 250 19.48 -11.09 4.70
CA THR A 250 19.69 -11.53 6.08
C THR A 250 18.56 -11.11 7.01
N ALA A 251 17.83 -10.05 6.64
CA ALA A 251 16.63 -9.60 7.33
C ALA A 251 15.77 -8.73 6.41
N LEU A 252 14.49 -8.56 6.76
CA LEU A 252 13.65 -7.50 6.21
C LEU A 252 13.38 -6.46 7.29
N ARG A 253 13.62 -5.20 6.95
CA ARG A 253 13.17 -4.05 7.73
C ARG A 253 11.77 -3.66 7.28
N PHE A 254 10.77 -3.87 8.13
CA PHE A 254 9.45 -3.28 7.94
C PHE A 254 9.46 -1.83 8.42
N VAL A 255 8.81 -0.96 7.68
CA VAL A 255 8.78 0.49 7.90
C VAL A 255 7.34 0.93 8.10
N PHE A 256 7.06 1.60 9.20
CA PHE A 256 5.71 2.00 9.59
C PHE A 256 5.65 3.53 9.57
N PRO A 257 4.90 4.15 8.64
CA PRO A 257 4.65 5.59 8.67
C PRO A 257 4.06 6.04 10.01
N PRO A 258 4.20 7.34 10.34
CA PRO A 258 3.52 7.91 11.48
C PRO A 258 2.01 7.60 11.47
N TYR A 259 1.42 7.47 12.65
CA TYR A 259 0.03 7.04 12.90
C TYR A 259 -0.28 5.56 12.67
N GLN A 260 0.58 4.78 12.01
CA GLN A 260 0.29 3.35 11.83
C GLN A 260 0.48 2.58 13.15
N VAL A 261 1.66 2.69 13.79
CA VAL A 261 2.00 1.94 15.02
C VAL A 261 2.32 2.84 16.21
N GLY A 262 2.20 4.16 16.04
CA GLY A 262 2.49 5.17 17.06
C GLY A 262 2.06 6.56 16.60
N PRO A 263 2.02 7.56 17.50
CA PRO A 263 1.60 8.92 17.16
C PRO A 263 2.57 9.60 16.19
N TYR A 264 2.16 10.73 15.61
CA TYR A 264 3.02 11.51 14.70
C TYR A 264 4.37 11.89 15.31
N SER A 265 4.39 12.20 16.61
CA SER A 265 5.60 12.58 17.36
C SER A 265 6.67 11.50 17.39
N ASP A 266 6.28 10.23 17.23
CA ASP A 266 7.24 9.13 17.21
C ASP A 266 7.95 9.06 15.84
N GLY A 267 7.38 9.69 14.81
CA GLY A 267 7.88 9.60 13.44
C GLY A 267 7.76 8.18 12.87
N THR A 268 8.48 7.93 11.78
CA THR A 268 8.52 6.60 11.15
C THR A 268 9.16 5.57 12.08
N GLN A 269 8.45 4.47 12.34
CA GLN A 269 8.96 3.34 13.13
C GLN A 269 9.47 2.24 12.21
N THR A 270 10.34 1.37 12.71
CA THR A 270 10.85 0.21 11.94
C THR A 270 10.93 -1.03 12.81
N ALA A 271 10.88 -2.21 12.20
CA ALA A 271 11.16 -3.48 12.86
C ALA A 271 11.91 -4.42 11.91
N ASP A 272 13.00 -5.03 12.39
CA ASP A 272 13.85 -5.88 11.56
C ASP A 272 13.53 -7.34 11.87
N VAL A 273 13.11 -8.09 10.86
CA VAL A 273 12.75 -9.51 10.95
C VAL A 273 13.86 -10.35 10.30
N PRO A 274 14.58 -11.18 11.06
CA PRO A 274 15.66 -11.99 10.52
C PRO A 274 15.18 -13.01 9.48
N ALA A 275 16.06 -13.36 8.53
CA ALA A 275 15.81 -14.38 7.51
C ALA A 275 15.37 -15.72 8.14
N ALA A 276 15.91 -16.10 9.31
CA ALA A 276 15.52 -17.32 10.02
C ALA A 276 14.03 -17.35 10.42
N VAL A 277 13.42 -16.18 10.67
CA VAL A 277 11.98 -16.05 10.98
C VAL A 277 11.16 -16.02 9.68
N LEU A 278 11.69 -15.41 8.63
CA LEU A 278 11.00 -15.23 7.35
C LEU A 278 10.97 -16.50 6.49
N LEU A 279 12.12 -17.17 6.34
CA LEU A 279 12.36 -18.28 5.42
C LEU A 279 11.29 -19.39 5.45
N PRO A 280 10.75 -19.82 6.62
CA PRO A 280 9.68 -20.82 6.66
C PRO A 280 8.38 -20.40 5.97
N HIS A 281 8.22 -19.10 5.71
CA HIS A 281 7.00 -18.45 5.24
C HIS A 281 7.16 -17.73 3.89
N VAL A 282 8.40 -17.60 3.40
CA VAL A 282 8.70 -17.00 2.10
C VAL A 282 8.19 -17.91 0.99
N ALA A 283 7.54 -17.33 -0.02
CA ALA A 283 7.09 -18.06 -1.19
C ALA A 283 8.28 -18.66 -1.94
N LYS A 284 8.10 -19.87 -2.49
CA LYS A 284 9.16 -20.70 -3.07
C LYS A 284 10.03 -19.96 -4.08
N ASP A 285 9.41 -19.10 -4.89
CA ASP A 285 10.06 -18.34 -5.96
C ASP A 285 11.11 -17.33 -5.44
N TYR A 286 11.06 -16.99 -4.15
CA TYR A 286 11.92 -15.97 -3.53
C TYR A 286 12.88 -16.52 -2.48
N VAL A 287 12.82 -17.81 -2.15
CA VAL A 287 13.65 -18.41 -1.09
C VAL A 287 15.15 -18.27 -1.37
N GLU A 288 15.56 -18.33 -2.65
CA GLU A 288 16.97 -18.18 -3.06
C GLU A 288 17.51 -16.75 -2.94
N LEU A 289 16.65 -15.76 -2.64
CA LEU A 289 17.10 -14.41 -2.31
C LEU A 289 17.65 -14.31 -0.89
N PHE A 290 17.31 -15.25 0.00
CA PHE A 290 17.58 -15.18 1.43
C PHE A 290 18.82 -15.99 1.82
N ALA A 291 19.62 -15.41 2.72
CA ALA A 291 20.73 -16.09 3.33
C ALA A 291 20.22 -17.27 4.16
N ARG A 292 20.78 -18.45 3.92
CA ARG A 292 20.57 -19.65 4.73
C ARG A 292 21.65 -19.65 5.82
N GLY A 293 21.28 -19.15 7.00
CA GLY A 293 22.11 -19.24 8.20
C GLY A 293 22.43 -20.67 8.59
#